data_AF-A0A949GPG3-F1
#
_entry.id   AF-A0A949GPG3-F1
#
_cell.length_a   1.000
_cell.length_b   1.000
_cell.length_c   1.000
_cell.angle_alpha   90.00
_cell.angle_beta   90.00
_cell.angle_gamma   90.00
#
_symmetry.space_group_name_H-M   'P 1'
#
loop_
_entity.id
_entity.type
_entity.pdbx_description
1 polymer ?
#
loop_
_entity_poly.entity_id
_entity_poly.type
_entity_poly.pdbx_seq_one_letter_code
_entity_poly.pdbx_strand_id
1 'polypeptide(L)'
;MVQALVPKSAARVLSAWEASAVVPHIIADVGEHASCRFLEFFAATIRNKNTREAYYRAVCRFFDWCDAVKLGELQDVELLHVAASSITDVREA
;
A
#
# COMPACT_ATOMS: atom_id res chain seq x y z
N MET A 1 -13.56 -2.84 2.85
CA MET A 1 -13.56 -4.17 2.21
C MET A 1 -13.61 -4.00 0.70
N VAL A 2 -12.52 -3.54 0.10
CA VAL A 2 -12.32 -3.56 -1.37
C VAL A 2 -10.83 -3.70 -1.63
N GLN A 3 -10.46 -4.91 -2.06
CA GLN A 3 -9.09 -5.31 -2.39
C GLN A 3 -8.93 -5.20 -3.90
N ALA A 4 -8.18 -4.21 -4.38
CA ALA A 4 -7.89 -4.10 -5.81
C ALA A 4 -6.87 -5.18 -6.19
N LEU A 5 -7.25 -6.02 -7.16
CA LEU A 5 -6.43 -7.09 -7.72
C LEU A 5 -5.23 -6.52 -8.48
N VAL A 6 -4.12 -7.25 -8.44
CA VAL A 6 -2.85 -6.93 -9.09
C VAL A 6 -3.07 -6.52 -10.57
N PRO A 7 -2.56 -5.36 -11.01
CA PRO A 7 -2.67 -4.92 -12.40
C PRO A 7 -1.94 -5.87 -13.36
N LYS A 8 -2.49 -6.05 -14.58
CA LYS A 8 -2.08 -7.09 -15.55
C LYS A 8 -0.64 -6.93 -16.03
N SER A 9 -0.13 -5.70 -16.08
CA SER A 9 1.25 -5.39 -16.48
C SER A 9 2.29 -5.79 -15.43
N ALA A 10 1.93 -5.75 -14.14
CA ALA A 10 2.79 -6.18 -13.04
C ALA A 10 2.80 -7.72 -12.91
N ALA A 11 1.67 -8.38 -13.19
CA ALA A 11 1.50 -9.83 -13.04
C ALA A 11 2.52 -10.70 -13.80
N ARG A 12 3.23 -10.17 -14.80
CA ARG A 12 4.14 -10.96 -15.67
C ARG A 12 5.54 -11.19 -15.07
N VAL A 13 5.91 -10.47 -14.02
CA VAL A 13 7.27 -10.49 -13.43
C VAL A 13 7.25 -10.82 -11.93
N LEU A 14 6.08 -10.80 -11.32
CA LEU A 14 5.91 -10.82 -9.87
C LEU A 14 5.81 -12.25 -9.30
N SER A 15 6.48 -12.48 -8.16
CA SER A 15 6.58 -13.77 -7.46
C SER A 15 5.31 -14.15 -6.69
N ALA A 16 5.25 -15.37 -6.16
CA ALA A 16 4.08 -15.89 -5.43
C ALA A 16 3.59 -15.00 -4.25
N TRP A 17 4.46 -14.18 -3.67
CA TRP A 17 4.08 -13.27 -2.59
C TRP A 17 3.35 -12.01 -3.10
N GLU A 18 3.57 -11.65 -4.36
CA GLU A 18 2.94 -10.52 -5.03
C GLU A 18 1.62 -10.90 -5.72
N ALA A 19 1.42 -12.17 -6.04
CA ALA A 19 0.13 -12.68 -6.50
C ALA A 19 -1.00 -12.47 -5.47
N SER A 20 -0.64 -12.32 -4.18
CA SER A 20 -1.56 -11.96 -3.10
C SER A 20 -1.42 -10.50 -2.63
N ALA A 21 -0.56 -9.70 -3.28
CA ALA A 21 -0.39 -8.30 -2.92
C ALA A 21 -1.60 -7.48 -3.36
N VAL A 22 -2.03 -6.62 -2.45
CA VAL A 22 -3.10 -5.65 -2.57
C VAL A 22 -2.54 -4.30 -2.95
N VAL A 23 -3.26 -3.58 -3.80
CA VAL A 23 -3.04 -2.16 -4.00
C VAL A 23 -4.11 -1.41 -3.20
N PRO A 24 -3.73 -0.50 -2.28
CA PRO A 24 -4.68 0.35 -1.57
C PRO A 24 -5.55 1.16 -2.53
N HIS A 25 -6.82 1.38 -2.21
CA HIS A 25 -7.79 2.02 -3.11
C HIS A 25 -7.35 3.41 -3.55
N ILE A 26 -6.81 4.23 -2.63
CA ILE A 26 -6.24 5.56 -2.91
C ILE A 26 -5.16 5.52 -4.00
N ILE A 27 -4.38 4.43 -4.08
CA ILE A 27 -3.38 4.22 -5.14
C ILE A 27 -4.03 3.69 -6.42
N ALA A 28 -5.00 2.78 -6.29
CA ALA A 28 -5.71 2.18 -7.40
C ALA A 28 -6.52 3.23 -8.20
N ASP A 29 -7.14 4.19 -7.50
CA ASP A 29 -7.93 5.29 -8.08
C ASP A 29 -7.10 6.23 -8.97
N VAL A 30 -5.81 6.40 -8.65
CA VAL A 30 -4.88 7.17 -9.48
C VAL A 30 -4.62 6.47 -10.82
N GLY A 31 -4.79 5.14 -10.86
CA GLY A 31 -4.79 4.35 -12.08
C GLY A 31 -3.74 3.23 -12.09
N GLU A 32 -3.74 2.48 -13.21
CA GLU A 32 -2.93 1.28 -13.38
C GLU A 32 -1.43 1.56 -13.26
N HIS A 33 -0.95 2.68 -13.80
CA HIS A 33 0.47 3.04 -13.71
C HIS A 33 0.91 3.26 -12.26
N ALA A 34 0.14 3.99 -11.44
CA ALA A 34 0.46 4.20 -10.02
C ALA A 34 0.44 2.87 -9.24
N SER A 35 -0.54 2.03 -9.53
CA SER A 35 -0.67 0.68 -8.97
C SER A 35 0.56 -0.19 -9.26
N CYS A 36 1.05 -0.17 -10.51
CA CYS A 36 2.28 -0.87 -10.89
C CYS A 36 3.49 -0.33 -10.16
N ARG A 37 3.68 1.00 -10.14
CA ARG A 37 4.82 1.64 -9.47
C ARG A 37 4.85 1.35 -7.97
N PHE A 38 3.69 1.29 -7.33
CA PHE A 38 3.56 0.90 -5.93
C PHE A 38 4.10 -0.51 -5.69
N LEU A 39 3.64 -1.50 -6.47
CA LEU A 39 4.12 -2.88 -6.33
C LEU A 39 5.60 -3.01 -6.71
N GLU A 40 6.03 -2.37 -7.80
CA GLU A 40 7.42 -2.36 -8.27
C GLU A 40 8.38 -1.81 -7.21
N PHE A 41 7.97 -0.79 -6.45
CA PHE A 41 8.79 -0.25 -5.38
C PHE A 41 9.17 -1.34 -4.37
N PHE A 42 8.19 -2.10 -3.88
CA PHE A 42 8.44 -3.21 -2.95
C PHE A 42 9.22 -4.34 -3.63
N ALA A 43 8.81 -4.74 -4.83
CA ALA A 43 9.38 -5.85 -5.59
C ALA A 43 10.87 -5.65 -5.90
N ALA A 44 11.20 -4.50 -6.47
CA ALA A 44 12.49 -4.21 -7.09
C ALA A 44 13.46 -3.48 -6.16
N THR A 45 12.95 -2.65 -5.24
CA THR A 45 13.81 -1.80 -4.39
C THR A 45 14.19 -2.51 -3.09
N ILE A 46 13.27 -3.27 -2.49
CA ILE A 46 13.49 -3.89 -1.17
C ILE A 46 13.86 -5.37 -1.34
N ARG A 47 15.17 -5.65 -1.30
CA ARG A 47 15.71 -7.01 -1.48
C ARG A 47 15.43 -7.94 -0.32
N ASN A 48 15.45 -7.43 0.92
CA ASN A 48 15.22 -8.24 2.11
C ASN A 48 13.72 -8.56 2.21
N LYS A 49 13.37 -9.84 2.08
CA LYS A 49 11.98 -10.32 2.14
C LYS A 49 11.26 -9.87 3.42
N ASN A 50 11.92 -9.96 4.57
CA ASN A 50 11.30 -9.62 5.86
C ASN A 50 11.03 -8.11 5.94
N THR A 51 11.99 -7.28 5.53
CA THR A 51 11.81 -5.83 5.47
C THR A 51 10.71 -5.44 4.49
N ARG A 52 10.67 -6.10 3.33
CA ARG A 52 9.64 -5.87 2.31
C ARG A 52 8.26 -6.18 2.85
N GLU A 53 8.09 -7.32 3.50
CA GLU A 53 6.83 -7.72 4.12
C GLU A 53 6.38 -6.77 5.22
N ALA A 54 7.28 -6.43 6.14
CA ALA A 54 6.97 -5.52 7.24
C ALA A 54 6.55 -4.13 6.72
N TYR A 55 7.28 -3.58 5.76
CA TYR A 55 7.00 -2.26 5.22
C TYR A 55 5.73 -2.25 4.38
N TYR A 56 5.52 -3.29 3.58
CA TYR A 56 4.30 -3.44 2.80
C TYR A 56 3.06 -3.46 3.71
N ARG A 57 3.09 -4.27 4.78
CA ARG A 57 2.01 -4.32 5.78
C ARG A 57 1.78 -2.97 6.47
N ALA A 58 2.85 -2.29 6.86
CA ALA A 58 2.76 -0.98 7.50
C ALA A 58 2.13 0.08 6.58
N VAL A 59 2.52 0.09 5.30
CA VAL A 59 1.96 1.01 4.31
C VAL A 59 0.50 0.69 4.01
N CYS A 60 0.12 -0.58 3.89
CA CYS A 60 -1.30 -0.95 3.76
C CYS A 60 -2.13 -0.50 4.97
N ARG A 61 -1.63 -0.73 6.19
CA ARG A 61 -2.32 -0.28 7.42
C ARG A 61 -2.46 1.25 7.48
N PHE A 62 -1.46 1.98 6.99
CA PHE A 62 -1.55 3.43 6.85
C PHE A 62 -2.71 3.84 5.92
N PHE A 63 -2.84 3.21 4.77
CA PHE A 63 -3.94 3.53 3.85
C PHE A 63 -5.31 3.08 4.37
N ASP A 64 -5.39 1.97 5.12
CA ASP A 64 -6.62 1.60 5.84
C ASP A 64 -7.00 2.66 6.88
N TRP A 65 -6.01 3.28 7.55
CA TRP A 65 -6.24 4.40 8.46
C TRP A 65 -6.71 5.65 7.71
N CYS A 66 -6.13 5.95 6.54
CA CYS A 66 -6.59 7.05 5.67
C CYS A 66 -8.08 6.89 5.31
N ASP A 67 -8.51 5.69 4.95
CA ASP A 67 -9.91 5.39 4.68
C ASP A 67 -10.78 5.63 5.92
N ALA A 68 -10.32 5.21 7.11
CA ALA A 68 -11.03 5.41 8.37
C ALA A 68 -11.21 6.89 8.74
N VAL A 69 -10.23 7.75 8.40
CA VAL A 69 -10.32 9.21 8.61
C VAL A 69 -10.88 9.97 7.40
N LYS A 70 -11.35 9.25 6.36
CA LYS A 70 -11.95 9.79 5.13
C LYS A 70 -10.99 10.66 4.29
N LEU A 71 -9.69 10.35 4.34
CA LEU A 71 -8.73 10.87 3.38
C LEU A 71 -8.86 10.05 2.09
N GLY A 72 -9.43 10.62 1.04
CA GLY A 72 -9.81 9.89 -0.18
C GLY A 72 -8.84 10.06 -1.36
N GLU A 73 -8.02 11.10 -1.37
CA GLU A 73 -7.15 11.40 -2.51
C GLU A 73 -5.67 11.35 -2.11
N LEU A 74 -4.84 10.77 -2.98
CA LEU A 74 -3.40 10.62 -2.72
C LEU A 74 -2.70 11.97 -2.54
N GLN A 75 -3.19 13.01 -3.22
CA GLN A 75 -2.62 14.36 -3.16
C GLN A 75 -2.85 15.06 -1.82
N ASP A 76 -3.83 14.60 -1.03
CA ASP A 76 -4.13 15.13 0.30
C ASP A 76 -3.26 14.48 1.38
N VAL A 77 -2.42 13.50 1.03
CA VAL A 77 -1.55 12.82 1.98
C VAL A 77 -0.35 13.70 2.33
N GLU A 78 -0.40 14.30 3.52
CA GLU A 78 0.70 15.05 4.12
C GLU A 78 1.49 14.22 5.15
N LEU A 79 2.69 14.69 5.50
CA LEU A 79 3.53 14.08 6.55
C LEU A 79 2.79 14.00 7.90
N LEU A 80 1.91 14.96 8.20
CA LEU A 80 1.12 14.97 9.43
C LEU A 80 0.19 13.76 9.52
N HIS A 81 -0.36 13.30 8.40
CA HIS A 81 -1.20 12.10 8.34
C HIS A 81 -0.41 10.84 8.69
N VAL A 82 0.84 10.73 8.20
CA VAL A 82 1.76 9.62 8.55
C VAL A 82 2.13 9.64 10.03
N ALA A 83 2.36 10.83 10.61
CA ALA A 83 2.61 10.94 12.04
C ALA A 83 1.37 10.53 12.85
N ALA A 84 0.19 11.01 12.46
CA ALA A 84 -1.07 10.72 13.14
C ALA A 84 -1.44 9.22 13.09
N SER A 85 -1.18 8.54 11.97
CA SER A 85 -1.44 7.10 11.86
C SER A 85 -0.63 6.30 12.88
N SER A 86 0.62 6.69 13.14
CA SER A 86 1.49 6.02 14.12
C SER A 86 1.03 6.22 15.57
N ILE A 87 0.37 7.35 15.87
CA ILE A 87 -0.19 7.68 17.19
C ILE A 87 -1.52 6.96 17.42
N THR A 88 -2.27 6.70 16.36
CA THR A 88 -3.57 6.03 16.46
C THR A 88 -3.44 4.51 16.54
N ASP A 89 -2.25 3.96 16.22
CA ASP A 89 -1.91 2.53 16.21
C ASP A 89 -1.88 1.86 17.60
N VAL A 90 -2.30 2.54 18.68
CA VAL A 90 -2.30 2.03 20.07
C VAL A 90 -3.61 1.34 20.47
N ARG A 91 -4.49 1.01 19.52
CA ARG A 91 -5.67 0.17 19.80
C ARG A 91 -5.62 -1.05 18.89
N GLU A 92 -5.76 -2.22 19.51
CA GLU A 92 -5.61 -3.57 18.98
C GLU A 92 -4.18 -4.14 19.04
N ALA A 93 -3.76 -4.47 20.28
CA ALA A 93 -2.80 -5.54 20.59
C ALA A 93 -3.50 -6.55 21.51
#